data_AF-A0A438I7C9-F1
#
_entry.id   AF-A0A438I7C9-F1
#
_cell.length_a   1.000
_cell.length_b   1.000
_cell.length_c   1.000
_cell.angle_alpha   90.00
_cell.angle_beta   90.00
_cell.angle_gamma   90.00
#
_symmetry.space_group_name_H-M   'P 1'
#
loop_
_entity.id
_entity.type
_entity.pdbx_description
1 polymer ?
#
loop_
_entity_poly.entity_id
_entity_poly.type
_entity_poly.pdbx_seq_one_letter_code
_entity_poly.pdbx_strand_id
1 'polypeptide(L)'
;MCGESLLDLRASVNLLPYSVYKELGLGELKPTSITLSLADRSVKIQRGMIADVLVQVDKFYYPVDFVVHDTDPVAKGTNCIPIILGRPFLATSKAIINCRN
;
A
#
# COMPACT_ATOMS: atom_id res chain seq x y z
N MET A 1 -11.82 8.06 3.16
CA MET A 1 -10.46 7.61 3.52
C MET A 1 -10.36 7.09 4.96
N CYS A 2 -9.89 5.85 5.16
CA CYS A 2 -9.36 5.45 6.46
C CYS A 2 -8.01 6.11 6.67
N GLY A 3 -7.82 6.81 7.79
CA GLY A 3 -6.65 7.64 8.04
C GLY A 3 -5.39 6.90 8.47
N GLU A 4 -5.37 5.57 8.43
CA GLU A 4 -4.30 4.77 9.00
C GLU A 4 -3.60 3.90 7.95
N SER A 5 -2.27 3.95 7.95
CA SER A 5 -1.39 3.10 7.15
C SER A 5 -0.59 2.17 8.06
N LEU A 6 -0.34 0.94 7.62
CA LEU A 6 0.54 0.00 8.29
C LEU A 6 1.97 0.15 7.73
N LEU A 7 2.93 0.43 8.61
CA LEU A 7 4.36 0.33 8.29
C LEU A 7 4.80 -1.13 8.53
N ASP A 8 5.22 -1.83 7.47
CA ASP A 8 5.56 -3.25 7.56
C ASP A 8 6.97 -3.55 7.03
N LEU A 9 7.88 -3.93 7.94
CA LEU A 9 9.23 -4.35 7.60
C LEU A 9 9.30 -5.71 6.88
N ARG A 10 8.27 -6.54 7.01
CA ARG A 10 8.18 -7.84 6.34
C ARG A 10 7.61 -7.72 4.93
N ALA A 11 6.81 -6.70 4.65
CA ALA A 11 6.31 -6.44 3.30
C ALA A 11 7.45 -6.06 2.33
N SER A 12 7.56 -6.81 1.24
CA SER A 12 8.54 -6.56 0.17
C SER A 12 8.11 -5.47 -0.82
N VAL A 13 6.83 -5.13 -0.84
CA VAL A 13 6.21 -4.14 -1.72
C VAL A 13 5.30 -3.22 -0.90
N ASN A 14 4.96 -2.05 -1.44
CA ASN A 14 3.87 -1.25 -0.89
C ASN A 14 2.55 -1.72 -1.51
N LEU A 15 1.49 -1.80 -0.69
CA LEU A 15 0.17 -2.22 -1.15
C LEU A 15 -0.83 -1.10 -0.98
N LEU A 16 -1.59 -0.86 -2.06
CA LEU A 16 -2.69 0.08 -2.10
C LEU A 16 -4.00 -0.68 -2.32
N PRO A 17 -4.96 -0.60 -1.38
CA PRO A 17 -6.31 -1.11 -1.58
C PRO A 17 -6.95 -0.53 -2.85
N TYR A 18 -7.61 -1.36 -3.65
CA TYR A 18 -8.28 -0.88 -4.87
C TYR A 18 -9.38 0.15 -4.58
N SER A 19 -10.07 0.04 -3.44
CA SER A 19 -11.06 1.02 -2.99
C SER A 19 -10.45 2.42 -2.82
N VAL A 20 -9.27 2.50 -2.19
CA VAL A 20 -8.53 3.75 -1.98
C VAL A 20 -7.99 4.28 -3.31
N TYR A 21 -7.40 3.41 -4.14
CA TYR A 21 -6.96 3.79 -5.49
C TYR A 21 -8.09 4.42 -6.32
N LYS A 22 -9.31 3.85 -6.27
CA LYS A 22 -10.49 4.40 -6.94
C LYS A 22 -10.90 5.75 -6.37
N GLU A 23 -10.92 5.90 -5.04
CA GLU A 23 -11.28 7.16 -4.36
C GLU A 23 -10.30 8.29 -4.73
N LEU A 24 -9.01 7.97 -4.87
CA LEU A 24 -7.96 8.93 -5.21
C LEU A 24 -7.87 9.25 -6.71
N GLY A 25 -8.46 8.44 -7.59
CA GLY A 25 -8.48 8.70 -9.03
C GLY A 25 -7.08 8.74 -9.68
N LEU A 26 -6.16 7.87 -9.25
CA LEU A 26 -4.71 7.91 -9.59
C LEU A 26 -4.35 7.55 -11.06
N GLY A 27 -5.31 7.59 -11.99
CA GLY A 27 -5.08 7.27 -13.40
C GLY A 27 -4.96 5.78 -13.68
N GLU A 28 -4.44 5.40 -14.84
CA GLU A 28 -4.42 3.99 -15.30
C GLU A 28 -3.40 3.11 -14.54
N LEU A 29 -3.80 1.88 -14.22
CA LEU A 29 -2.88 0.87 -13.67
C LEU A 29 -2.00 0.27 -14.76
N LYS A 30 -0.70 0.23 -14.51
CA LYS A 30 0.23 -0.51 -15.36
C LYS A 30 0.07 -2.02 -15.11
N PRO A 31 0.00 -2.85 -16.16
CA PRO A 31 0.06 -4.29 -16.01
C PRO A 31 1.32 -4.72 -15.29
N THR A 32 1.23 -5.74 -14.44
CA THR A 32 2.39 -6.31 -13.75
C THR A 32 2.25 -7.82 -13.62
N SER A 33 3.35 -8.53 -13.83
CA SER A 33 3.45 -9.99 -13.71
C SER A 33 3.88 -10.45 -12.31
N ILE A 34 3.84 -9.55 -11.33
CA ILE A 34 4.11 -9.88 -9.92
C ILE A 34 3.07 -10.90 -9.44
N THR A 35 3.37 -11.65 -8.40
CA THR A 35 2.37 -12.48 -7.71
C THR A 35 2.55 -12.25 -6.22
N LEU A 36 1.48 -11.87 -5.52
CA LEU A 36 1.55 -11.61 -4.09
C LEU A 36 1.32 -12.90 -3.31
N SER A 37 2.29 -13.27 -2.48
CA SER A 37 2.13 -14.32 -1.47
C SER A 37 1.95 -13.67 -0.11
N LEU A 38 0.83 -13.98 0.54
CA LEU A 38 0.49 -13.47 1.87
C LEU A 38 1.01 -14.40 2.97
N ALA A 39 0.98 -13.91 4.21
CA ALA A 39 1.48 -14.65 5.38
C ALA A 39 0.69 -15.96 5.64
N ASP A 40 -0.58 -16.02 5.22
CA ASP A 40 -1.42 -17.21 5.24
C ASP A 40 -1.13 -18.18 4.07
N ARG A 41 -0.09 -17.88 3.28
CA ARG A 41 0.33 -18.61 2.06
C ARG A 41 -0.69 -18.51 0.93
N SER A 42 -1.73 -17.70 1.06
CA SER A 42 -2.62 -17.42 -0.05
C SER A 42 -1.87 -16.64 -1.13
N VAL A 43 -2.21 -16.95 -2.37
CA VAL A 43 -1.70 -16.23 -3.54
C VAL A 43 -2.81 -15.34 -4.05
N LYS A 44 -2.50 -14.06 -4.17
CA LYS A 44 -3.44 -13.03 -4.58
C LYS A 44 -2.98 -12.40 -5.89
N ILE A 45 -3.88 -12.33 -6.86
CA ILE A 45 -3.65 -11.63 -8.11
C ILE A 45 -3.90 -10.14 -7.86
N GLN A 46 -2.90 -9.32 -8.14
CA GLN A 46 -3.02 -7.87 -8.15
C GLN A 46 -3.69 -7.37 -9.43
N ARG A 47 -4.35 -6.22 -9.35
CA ARG A 47 -4.94 -5.55 -10.52
C ARG A 47 -3.92 -4.89 -11.42
N GLY A 48 -2.79 -4.47 -10.84
CA GLY A 48 -1.75 -3.74 -11.54
C GLY A 48 -0.83 -3.04 -10.56
N MET A 49 0.02 -2.17 -11.09
CA MET A 49 0.87 -1.27 -10.31
C MET A 49 0.64 0.18 -10.72
N ILE A 50 0.81 1.09 -9.78
CA ILE A 50 0.88 2.53 -10.04
C ILE A 50 2.22 3.03 -9.50
N ALA A 51 2.92 3.84 -10.30
CA ALA A 51 4.24 4.34 -9.99
C ALA A 51 4.19 5.81 -9.59
N ASP A 52 5.21 6.26 -8.86
CA ASP A 52 5.44 7.68 -8.53
C ASP A 52 4.26 8.38 -7.81
N VAL A 53 3.49 7.64 -7.02
CA VAL A 53 2.43 8.22 -6.19
C VAL A 53 3.08 9.01 -5.05
N LEU A 54 2.75 10.29 -4.94
CA LEU A 54 3.27 11.14 -3.87
C LEU A 54 2.56 10.86 -2.54
N VAL A 55 3.30 10.33 -1.58
CA VAL A 55 2.83 10.15 -0.20
C VAL A 55 3.39 11.27 0.66
N GLN A 56 2.48 12.03 1.28
CA GLN A 56 2.85 13.08 2.23
C GLN A 56 3.02 12.50 3.63
N VAL A 57 4.19 12.71 4.23
CA VAL A 57 4.45 12.43 5.65
C VAL A 57 4.94 13.72 6.30
N ASP A 58 4.13 14.24 7.23
CA ASP A 58 4.29 15.59 7.78
C ASP A 58 4.36 16.64 6.65
N LYS A 59 5.54 17.25 6.41
CA LYS A 59 5.75 18.28 5.39
C LYS A 59 6.49 17.78 4.15
N PHE A 60 6.84 16.50 4.12
CA PHE A 60 7.66 15.92 3.06
C PHE A 60 6.82 15.04 2.14
N TYR A 61 7.19 15.02 0.86
CA TYR A 61 6.58 14.18 -0.16
C TYR A 61 7.59 13.13 -0.60
N TYR A 62 7.17 11.87 -0.62
CA TYR A 62 7.97 10.76 -1.09
C TYR A 62 7.27 10.13 -2.30
N PRO A 63 7.97 9.91 -3.42
CA PRO A 63 7.44 9.11 -4.51
C PRO A 63 7.41 7.64 -4.11
N VAL A 64 6.28 6.98 -4.35
CA VAL A 64 6.04 5.60 -3.94
C VAL A 64 5.36 4.82 -5.04
N ASP A 65 5.92 3.67 -5.37
CA ASP A 65 5.27 2.69 -6.23
C ASP A 65 4.39 1.76 -5.38
N PHE A 66 3.17 1.54 -5.84
CA PHE A 66 2.21 0.65 -5.19
C PHE A 66 1.80 -0.49 -6.12
N VAL A 67 1.71 -1.68 -5.54
CA VAL A 67 0.93 -2.77 -6.13
C VAL A 67 -0.51 -2.62 -5.65
N VAL A 68 -1.45 -2.60 -6.60
CA VAL A 68 -2.87 -2.42 -6.30
C VAL A 68 -3.54 -3.77 -6.23
N HIS A 69 -4.01 -4.14 -5.03
CA HIS A 69 -4.69 -5.42 -4.82
C HIS A 69 -6.19 -5.23 -4.60
N ASP A 70 -6.95 -6.27 -4.98
CA ASP A 70 -8.37 -6.34 -4.71
C ASP A 70 -8.65 -6.39 -3.22
N THR A 71 -9.61 -5.58 -2.81
CA THR A 71 -10.15 -5.60 -1.47
C THR A 71 -11.60 -5.98 -1.59
N ASP A 72 -11.98 -7.11 -0.99
CA ASP A 72 -13.40 -7.40 -0.81
C ASP A 72 -14.03 -6.19 -0.11
N PRO A 73 -15.23 -5.73 -0.55
CA PRO A 73 -15.92 -4.67 0.14
C PRO A 73 -16.26 -5.17 1.54
N VAL A 74 -15.40 -4.85 2.50
CA VAL A 74 -15.61 -5.20 3.89
C VAL A 74 -16.93 -4.55 4.29
N ALA A 75 -17.87 -5.39 4.71
CA ALA A 75 -19.23 -5.00 5.05
C ALA A 75 -19.19 -3.71 5.88
N LYS A 76 -20.00 -2.72 5.45
CA LYS A 76 -20.11 -1.39 6.05
C LYS A 76 -20.03 -1.45 7.59
N GLY A 77 -18.86 -1.16 8.12
CA GLY A 77 -18.57 -1.35 9.55
C GLY A 77 -17.07 -1.47 9.81
N THR A 78 -16.41 -0.32 9.94
CA THR A 78 -15.13 -0.08 10.65
C THR A 78 -13.85 -0.83 10.26
N ASN A 79 -13.87 -1.84 9.39
CA ASN A 79 -12.67 -2.59 9.02
C ASN A 79 -12.17 -2.19 7.63
N CYS A 80 -11.59 -0.99 7.52
CA CYS A 80 -10.84 -0.65 6.31
C CYS A 80 -9.59 -1.52 6.20
N ILE A 81 -9.28 -1.98 4.99
CA ILE A 81 -7.97 -2.57 4.72
C ILE A 81 -6.96 -1.42 4.67
N PRO A 82 -5.93 -1.38 5.53
CA PRO A 82 -4.98 -0.28 5.57
C PRO A 82 -4.10 -0.28 4.32
N ILE A 83 -3.59 0.91 3.97
CA ILE A 83 -2.45 1.02 3.04
C ILE A 83 -1.25 0.39 3.73
N ILE A 84 -0.50 -0.47 3.03
CA ILE A 84 0.73 -1.06 3.57
C ILE A 84 1.92 -0.37 2.93
N LEU A 85 2.73 0.27 3.77
CA LEU A 85 4.01 0.85 3.39
C LEU A 85 5.11 -0.13 3.80
N GLY A 86 5.63 -0.84 2.81
CA GLY A 86 6.61 -1.90 2.99
C GLY A 86 8.05 -1.38 3.03
N ARG A 87 9.00 -2.32 2.92
CA ARG A 87 10.43 -2.00 2.83
C ARG A 87 10.78 -0.97 1.75
N PRO A 88 10.18 -0.94 0.54
CA PRO A 88 10.53 0.06 -0.45
C PRO A 88 10.26 1.49 0.04
N PHE A 89 9.09 1.76 0.63
CA PHE A 89 8.82 3.08 1.20
C PHE A 89 9.77 3.43 2.35
N LEU A 90 9.99 2.48 3.27
CA LEU A 90 10.85 2.67 4.43
C LEU A 90 12.31 2.95 4.00
N ALA A 91 12.78 2.31 2.93
CA ALA A 91 14.09 2.56 2.35
C ALA A 91 14.16 3.94 1.67
N THR A 92 13.17 4.29 0.85
CA THR A 92 13.10 5.59 0.15
C THR A 92 13.07 6.76 1.14
N SER A 93 12.27 6.63 2.20
CA SER A 93 12.15 7.66 3.24
C SER A 93 13.30 7.66 4.25
N LYS A 94 14.20 6.67 4.20
CA LYS A 94 15.25 6.43 5.21
C LYS A 94 14.65 6.38 6.62
N ALA A 95 13.52 5.68 6.76
CA ALA A 95 12.74 5.64 7.98
C ALA A 95 13.54 5.09 9.17
N ILE A 96 13.42 5.78 10.31
CA ILE A 96 13.90 5.30 11.61
C ILE A 96 12.68 4.84 12.39
N ILE A 97 12.64 3.55 12.75
CA ILE A 97 11.56 2.99 13.55
C ILE A 97 11.99 3.02 15.01
N ASN A 98 11.38 3.94 15.78
CA ASN A 98 11.56 4.00 17.22
C ASN A 98 10.49 3.16 17.92
N CYS A 99 10.91 2.08 18.59
CA CYS A 99 10.01 1.21 19.36
C CYS A 99 9.87 1.63 20.83
N ARG A 100 10.49 2.75 21.24
CA ARG A 100 10.32 3.33 22.58
C ARG A 100 9.22 4.39 22.51
N ASN A 101 8.27 4.28 23.44
CA ASN A 101 7.21 5.27 23.67
C ASN A 101 7.75 6.49 24.38
#